data_AF-A0A5R8M5E6-F1
#
_entry.id   AF-A0A5R8M5E6-F1
#
_cell.length_a   1.000
_cell.length_b   1.000
_cell.length_c   1.000
_cell.angle_alpha   90.00
_cell.angle_beta   90.00
_cell.angle_gamma   90.00
#
_symmetry.space_group_name_H-M   'P 1'
#
loop_
_entity.id
_entity.type
_entity.pdbx_description
1 polymer ?
#
loop_
_entity_poly.entity_id
_entity_poly.type
_entity_poly.pdbx_seq_one_letter_code
_entity_poly.pdbx_strand_id
1 'polypeptide(L)'
;MPQSRKERSHVPSAEGRTRPRPEYVVAVARPHRESVQVHIRAEPRAVWNLIADVTRMGEWSPVCRRCAWIAPATGPAAGARFVGHNRMAGLRWSRECEVVVCEPGTEFAF
;
A
#
# COMPACT_ATOMS: atom_id res chain seq x y z
N MET A 1 23.19 -12.19 -78.88
CA MET A 1 22.10 -12.62 -77.98
C MET A 1 22.28 -11.90 -76.64
N PRO A 2 21.35 -11.00 -76.27
CA PRO A 2 21.50 -10.03 -75.19
C PRO A 2 21.15 -10.58 -73.80
N GLN A 3 21.81 -10.04 -72.77
CA GLN A 3 21.55 -10.33 -71.36
C GLN A 3 20.16 -9.84 -70.95
N SER A 4 19.37 -10.75 -70.39
CA SER A 4 18.00 -10.51 -69.96
C SER A 4 17.96 -9.75 -68.64
N ARG A 5 17.24 -8.63 -68.68
CA ARG A 5 16.73 -7.81 -67.59
C ARG A 5 15.96 -8.68 -66.58
N LYS A 6 16.29 -8.61 -65.29
CA LYS A 6 15.37 -8.99 -64.21
C LYS A 6 15.20 -7.85 -63.22
N GLU A 7 13.94 -7.55 -62.99
CA GLU A 7 13.39 -6.39 -62.32
C GLU A 7 13.74 -6.32 -60.83
N ARG A 8 13.98 -5.09 -60.36
CA ARG A 8 13.90 -4.73 -58.94
C ARG A 8 12.46 -4.93 -58.48
N SER A 9 12.22 -5.97 -57.69
CA SER A 9 10.94 -6.17 -57.00
C SER A 9 10.93 -5.31 -55.75
N HIS A 10 10.15 -4.23 -55.82
CA HIS A 10 9.81 -3.36 -54.71
C HIS A 10 8.85 -4.11 -53.78
N VAL A 11 9.25 -4.40 -52.54
CA VAL A 11 8.37 -4.99 -51.53
C VAL A 11 7.51 -3.85 -50.95
N PRO A 12 6.17 -3.92 -51.00
CA PRO A 12 5.33 -2.86 -50.44
C PRO A 12 5.34 -2.92 -48.91
N SER A 13 5.49 -1.74 -48.31
CA SER A 13 5.44 -1.51 -46.87
C SER A 13 4.09 -1.97 -46.31
N ALA A 14 4.11 -2.96 -45.42
CA ALA A 14 2.90 -3.48 -44.79
C ALA A 14 2.37 -2.47 -43.76
N GLU A 15 1.14 -2.02 -44.01
CA GLU A 15 0.36 -1.07 -43.22
C GLU A 15 0.25 -1.47 -41.74
N GLY A 16 0.29 -0.45 -40.89
CA GLY A 16 0.30 -0.54 -39.44
C GLY A 16 -0.95 -1.22 -38.89
N ARG A 17 -0.82 -2.47 -38.48
CA ARG A 17 -1.76 -3.12 -37.57
C ARG A 17 -1.47 -2.66 -36.14
N THR A 18 -2.13 -1.59 -35.72
CA THR A 18 -2.17 -1.18 -34.31
C THR A 18 -2.83 -2.30 -33.52
N ARG A 19 -2.05 -3.07 -32.75
CA ARG A 19 -2.61 -4.03 -31.79
C ARG A 19 -3.35 -3.22 -30.71
N PRO A 20 -4.62 -3.50 -30.39
CA PRO A 20 -5.28 -2.87 -29.26
C PRO A 20 -4.50 -3.21 -27.98
N ARG A 21 -4.20 -2.19 -27.17
CA ARG A 21 -3.56 -2.38 -25.86
C ARG A 21 -4.54 -3.14 -24.96
N PRO A 22 -4.11 -4.19 -24.24
CA PRO A 22 -5.00 -4.87 -23.30
C PRO A 22 -5.38 -3.89 -22.19
N GLU A 23 -6.67 -3.64 -22.03
CA GLU A 23 -7.21 -2.95 -20.86
C GLU A 23 -6.95 -3.83 -19.64
N TYR A 24 -5.99 -3.41 -18.81
CA TYR A 24 -5.62 -4.16 -17.62
C TYR A 24 -6.66 -3.92 -16.54
N VAL A 25 -7.67 -4.80 -16.47
CA VAL A 25 -8.64 -4.79 -15.37
C VAL A 25 -7.95 -5.37 -14.14
N VAL A 26 -7.59 -4.52 -13.18
CA VAL A 26 -7.04 -4.97 -11.90
C VAL A 26 -8.18 -5.62 -11.12
N ALA A 27 -8.13 -6.95 -10.98
CA ALA A 27 -9.03 -7.67 -10.10
C ALA A 27 -8.79 -7.19 -8.65
N VAL A 28 -9.80 -6.55 -8.06
CA VAL A 28 -9.77 -6.17 -6.64
C VAL A 28 -9.92 -7.45 -5.83
N ALA A 29 -8.87 -7.82 -5.11
CA ALA A 29 -8.90 -8.98 -4.22
C ALA A 29 -10.00 -8.83 -3.17
N ARG A 30 -10.69 -9.94 -2.84
CA ARG A 30 -11.72 -9.94 -1.80
C ARG A 30 -11.10 -9.57 -0.44
N PRO A 31 -11.81 -8.79 0.40
CA PRO A 31 -11.33 -8.48 1.74
C PRO A 31 -11.22 -9.76 2.55
N HIS A 32 -10.02 -10.04 3.05
CA HIS A 32 -9.77 -11.11 4.00
C HIS A 32 -9.93 -10.56 5.42
N ARG A 33 -10.62 -11.30 6.31
CA ARG A 33 -10.81 -10.91 7.71
C ARG A 33 -10.18 -11.95 8.63
N GLU A 34 -9.36 -11.48 9.56
CA GLU A 34 -8.75 -12.29 10.62
C GLU A 34 -8.87 -11.57 11.96
N SER A 35 -8.84 -12.31 13.08
CA SER A 35 -8.88 -11.77 14.44
C SER A 35 -7.98 -12.56 15.38
N VAL A 36 -7.24 -11.86 16.25
CA VAL A 36 -6.43 -12.42 17.33
C VAL A 36 -6.75 -11.68 18.62
N GLN A 37 -6.69 -12.38 19.75
CA GLN A 37 -6.91 -11.80 21.08
C GLN A 37 -5.84 -12.29 22.05
N VAL A 38 -5.43 -11.39 22.96
CA VAL A 38 -4.50 -11.69 24.05
C VAL A 38 -4.96 -10.96 25.31
N HIS A 39 -4.87 -11.63 26.46
CA HIS A 39 -5.16 -11.01 27.74
C HIS A 39 -3.91 -10.33 28.31
N ILE A 40 -4.04 -9.05 28.68
CA ILE A 40 -2.96 -8.26 29.26
C ILE A 40 -3.37 -7.86 30.69
N ARG A 41 -2.54 -8.19 31.68
CA ARG A 41 -2.76 -7.80 33.09
C ARG A 41 -2.35 -6.34 33.33
N ALA A 42 -3.06 -5.42 32.69
CA ALA A 42 -2.88 -3.98 32.82
C ALA A 42 -4.23 -3.27 32.75
N GLU A 43 -4.26 -2.00 33.18
CA GLU A 43 -5.45 -1.17 33.04
C GLU A 43 -5.69 -0.83 31.55
N PRO A 44 -6.95 -0.87 31.05
CA PRO A 44 -7.23 -0.68 29.63
C PRO A 44 -6.70 0.62 29.03
N ARG A 45 -6.80 1.75 29.75
CA ARG A 45 -6.28 3.03 29.28
C ARG A 45 -4.75 3.05 29.19
N ALA A 46 -4.04 2.34 30.06
CA ALA A 46 -2.60 2.18 29.94
C ALA A 46 -2.20 1.45 28.65
N VAL A 47 -2.89 0.36 28.29
CA VAL A 47 -2.66 -0.36 27.02
C VAL A 47 -3.06 0.51 25.83
N TRP A 48 -4.21 1.18 25.92
CA TRP A 48 -4.71 2.07 24.88
C TRP A 48 -3.72 3.19 24.57
N ASN A 49 -3.13 3.83 25.59
CA ASN A 49 -2.13 4.89 25.39
C ASN A 49 -0.90 4.41 24.61
N LEU A 50 -0.52 3.13 24.75
CA LEU A 50 0.58 2.55 23.97
C LEU A 50 0.20 2.33 22.50
N ILE A 51 -1.02 1.86 22.25
CA ILE A 51 -1.51 1.54 20.89
C ILE A 51 -1.83 2.83 20.11
N ALA A 52 -2.47 3.80 20.74
CA ALA A 52 -2.90 5.05 20.12
C ALA A 52 -1.72 5.98 19.76
N ASP A 53 -0.58 5.83 20.44
CA ASP A 53 0.67 6.46 20.01
C ASP A 53 1.31 5.67 18.86
N VAL A 54 0.77 5.87 17.66
CA VAL A 54 1.24 5.18 16.44
C VAL A 54 2.72 5.40 16.16
N THR A 55 3.33 6.50 16.66
CA THR A 55 4.74 6.82 16.43
C THR A 55 5.69 5.78 17.05
N ARG A 56 5.21 5.08 18.09
CA ARG A 56 5.92 4.04 18.80
C ARG A 56 5.78 2.65 18.21
N MET A 57 4.99 2.48 17.14
CA MET A 57 4.74 1.17 16.53
C MET A 57 6.03 0.42 16.16
N GLY A 58 7.11 1.15 15.84
CA GLY A 58 8.43 0.58 15.55
C GLY A 58 9.11 -0.15 16.72
N GLU A 59 8.66 0.06 17.97
CA GLU A 59 9.19 -0.63 19.15
C GLU A 59 8.78 -2.11 19.21
N TRP A 60 7.61 -2.45 18.66
CA TRP A 60 7.04 -3.80 18.76
C TRP A 60 6.93 -4.52 17.42
N SER A 61 6.77 -3.78 16.33
CA SER A 61 6.49 -4.37 15.03
C SER A 61 7.75 -4.92 14.33
N PRO A 62 7.71 -6.15 13.80
CA PRO A 62 8.81 -6.69 12.98
C PRO A 62 8.91 -6.02 11.60
N VAL A 63 7.85 -5.32 11.15
CA VAL A 63 7.73 -4.78 9.78
C VAL A 63 7.70 -3.25 9.75
N CYS A 64 6.70 -2.63 10.37
CA CYS A 64 6.59 -1.19 10.53
C CYS A 64 7.71 -0.68 11.44
N ARG A 65 8.48 0.32 10.96
CA ARG A 65 9.69 0.83 11.62
C ARG A 65 9.51 2.20 12.23
N ARG A 66 8.61 3.01 11.68
CA ARG A 66 8.22 4.31 12.21
C ARG A 66 6.87 4.70 11.64
N CYS A 67 6.10 5.45 12.41
CA CYS A 67 4.95 6.17 11.91
C CYS A 67 5.12 7.66 12.20
N ALA A 68 4.49 8.50 11.38
CA ALA A 68 4.41 9.93 11.62
C ALA A 68 3.00 10.44 11.32
N TRP A 69 2.48 11.32 12.17
CA TRP A 69 1.23 12.01 11.92
C TRP A 69 1.36 12.92 10.69
N ILE A 70 0.31 12.96 9.87
CA ILE A 70 0.22 13.83 8.71
C ILE A 70 -0.51 15.10 9.14
N ALA A 71 0.10 16.26 8.89
CA ALA A 71 -0.50 17.54 9.24
C ALA A 71 -1.92 17.68 8.64
N PRO A 72 -2.88 18.25 9.39
CA PRO A 72 -2.70 18.98 10.64
C PRO A 72 -2.71 18.09 11.91
N ALA A 73 -2.77 16.77 11.78
CA ALA A 73 -2.79 15.89 12.95
C ALA A 73 -1.45 15.95 13.71
N THR A 74 -1.55 16.04 15.03
CA THR A 74 -0.40 16.00 15.96
C THR A 74 -0.51 14.85 16.96
N GLY A 75 -1.60 14.07 16.90
CA GLY A 75 -1.91 13.01 17.84
C GLY A 75 -3.16 12.23 17.42
N PRO A 76 -3.55 11.22 18.23
CA PRO A 76 -4.68 10.36 17.93
C PRO A 76 -6.01 11.13 18.05
N ALA A 77 -6.78 11.09 16.96
CA ALA A 77 -8.16 11.57 16.89
C ALA A 77 -8.87 10.88 15.73
N ALA A 78 -10.19 10.69 15.79
CA ALA A 78 -10.93 10.20 14.62
C ALA A 78 -10.76 11.16 13.43
N GLY A 79 -10.52 10.62 12.24
CA GLY A 79 -10.16 11.36 11.03
C GLY A 79 -8.68 11.79 10.95
N ALA A 80 -7.88 11.62 12.01
CA ALA A 80 -6.45 11.89 11.94
C ALA A 80 -5.75 10.87 11.03
N ARG A 81 -4.82 11.36 10.21
CA ARG A 81 -4.07 10.52 9.26
C ARG A 81 -2.61 10.40 9.68
N PHE A 82 -2.01 9.25 9.43
CA PHE A 82 -0.59 9.02 9.66
C PHE A 82 0.00 8.16 8.54
N VAL A 83 1.31 8.26 8.35
CA VAL A 83 2.06 7.41 7.41
C VAL A 83 2.92 6.43 8.18
N GLY A 84 2.77 5.13 7.88
CA GLY A 84 3.61 4.05 8.38
C GLY A 84 4.69 3.70 7.36
N HIS A 85 5.94 3.64 7.80
CA HIS A 85 7.09 3.26 6.98
C HIS A 85 7.58 1.87 7.34
N ASN A 86 7.50 0.96 6.38
CA ASN A 86 7.68 -0.47 6.59
C ASN A 86 8.95 -0.99 5.92
N ARG A 87 9.51 -2.07 6.50
CA ARG A 87 10.65 -2.79 5.94
C ARG A 87 10.60 -4.28 6.28
N MET A 88 10.67 -5.12 5.25
CA MET A 88 10.71 -6.59 5.38
C MET A 88 11.43 -7.19 4.18
N ALA A 89 12.29 -8.19 4.40
CA ALA A 89 12.98 -8.94 3.33
C ALA A 89 13.62 -8.07 2.23
N GLY A 90 14.29 -6.98 2.61
CA GLY A 90 14.93 -6.04 1.67
C GLY A 90 13.99 -5.02 1.02
N LEU A 91 12.68 -5.22 1.11
CA LEU A 91 11.66 -4.30 0.58
C LEU A 91 11.39 -3.15 1.57
N ARG A 92 11.08 -1.98 1.01
CA ARG A 92 10.66 -0.78 1.75
C ARG A 92 9.42 -0.19 1.10
N TRP A 93 8.45 0.19 1.91
CA TRP A 93 7.21 0.81 1.43
C TRP A 93 6.60 1.71 2.50
N SER A 94 5.69 2.58 2.08
CA SER A 94 4.91 3.43 2.99
C SER A 94 3.41 3.23 2.76
N ARG A 95 2.61 3.38 3.81
CA ARG A 95 1.15 3.36 3.73
C ARG A 95 0.58 4.48 4.58
N GLU A 96 -0.40 5.18 4.03
CA GLU A 96 -1.20 6.15 4.76
C GLU A 96 -2.42 5.43 5.35
N CYS A 97 -2.69 5.71 6.63
CA CYS A 97 -3.82 5.19 7.37
C CYS A 97 -4.63 6.37 7.94
N GLU A 98 -5.90 6.13 8.22
CA GLU A 98 -6.80 7.10 8.84
C GLU A 98 -7.41 6.45 10.08
N VAL A 99 -7.31 7.13 11.22
CA VAL A 99 -7.93 6.67 12.45
C VAL A 99 -9.45 6.80 12.32
N VAL A 100 -10.17 5.68 12.32
CA VAL A 100 -11.64 5.64 12.17
C VAL A 100 -12.37 5.66 13.51
N VAL A 101 -11.75 5.14 14.58
CA VAL A 101 -12.29 5.17 15.95
C VAL A 101 -11.18 5.54 16.92
N CYS A 102 -11.46 6.42 17.89
CA CYS A 102 -10.51 6.89 18.88
C CYS A 102 -11.21 7.13 20.23
N GLU A 103 -11.45 6.05 20.97
CA GLU A 103 -12.15 6.06 22.26
C GLU A 103 -11.20 5.62 23.39
N PRO A 104 -10.69 6.56 24.21
CA PRO A 104 -9.70 6.27 25.24
C PRO A 104 -10.10 5.14 26.20
N GLY A 105 -9.28 4.09 26.26
CA GLY A 105 -9.49 2.93 27.14
C GLY A 105 -10.48 1.87 26.60
N THR A 106 -11.07 2.09 25.43
CA THR A 106 -12.08 1.17 24.84
C THR A 106 -11.67 0.70 23.45
N GLU A 107 -11.54 1.62 22.48
CA GLU A 107 -11.34 1.27 21.08
C GLU A 107 -10.38 2.24 20.38
N PHE A 108 -9.55 1.69 19.50
CA PHE A 108 -8.72 2.44 18.56
C PHE A 108 -8.60 1.65 17.27
N ALA A 109 -9.00 2.25 16.14
CA ALA A 109 -9.03 1.59 14.83
C ALA A 109 -8.53 2.51 13.72
N PHE A 110 -7.83 1.96 12.72
CA PHE A 110 -7.21 2.68 11.60
C PHE A 110 -7.01 1.82 10.35
#